data_AF-A0A2C5XAE1-F1
#
_entry.id   AF-A0A2C5XAE1-F1
#
_cell.length_a   1.000
_cell.length_b   1.000
_cell.length_c   1.000
_cell.angle_alpha   90.00
_cell.angle_beta   90.00
_cell.angle_gamma   90.00
#
_symmetry.space_group_name_H-M   'P 1'
#
loop_
_entity.id
_entity.type
_entity.pdbx_description
1 polymer ?
#
loop_
_entity_poly.entity_id
_entity_poly.type
_entity_poly.pdbx_seq_one_letter_code
_entity_poly.pdbx_strand_id
1 'polypeptide(L)'
;MSMSTKHKFSAHHTSSNASGPRRQRSSNTKPSLYTPGEDLWENRIYSCLVISPAGRVISGFRTIKELLESERDAIKAHRSLYVNGKILHRDISPTNIIITNPETANGFKGMLIDLDLAKVRDSEPSGARHRTGTMQFMTVEVLRKMGHTYRHDLESFFYVLLWMCARQAWSNGFAGRQSPPEDSLLRGWKIGSFKNIAGIKRCHMIVNGLEDIMEEFPEALDVVKPLCLKISQILFPFDKDEYMNIGTHIGDPDQLYNPIIVAFNKTISEL
;
A
#
# COMPACT_ATOMS: atom_id res chain seq x y z
N MET A 1 -35.07 -1.69 25.62
CA MET A 1 -34.71 -0.64 26.60
C MET A 1 -34.03 0.48 25.84
N SER A 2 -34.71 1.63 25.80
CA SER A 2 -34.23 2.88 25.21
C SER A 2 -33.22 3.53 26.15
N MET A 3 -32.12 4.08 25.62
CA MET A 3 -31.53 5.29 26.19
C MET A 3 -30.98 6.19 25.08
N SER A 4 -31.63 7.34 24.99
CA SER A 4 -31.31 8.51 24.18
C SER A 4 -30.39 9.42 25.00
N THR A 5 -29.37 9.99 24.37
CA THR A 5 -28.60 11.11 24.95
C THR A 5 -28.61 12.28 23.97
N LYS A 6 -29.45 13.27 24.28
CA LYS A 6 -29.48 14.59 23.64
C LYS A 6 -28.37 15.44 24.23
N HIS A 7 -27.48 16.00 23.40
CA HIS A 7 -26.62 17.12 23.81
C HIS A 7 -27.25 18.46 23.40
N LYS A 8 -27.36 19.35 24.38
CA LYS A 8 -27.99 20.66 24.34
C LYS A 8 -26.90 21.71 24.09
N PHE A 9 -26.92 22.38 22.94
CA PHE A 9 -26.07 23.55 22.67
C PHE A 9 -26.65 24.78 23.36
N SER A 10 -25.82 25.51 24.11
CA SER A 10 -26.16 26.86 24.63
C SER A 10 -25.33 27.89 23.87
N ALA A 11 -26.02 28.80 23.19
CA ALA A 11 -25.44 29.95 22.51
C ALA A 11 -25.59 31.18 23.40
N HIS A 12 -24.49 31.83 23.76
CA HIS A 12 -24.51 33.18 24.33
C HIS A 12 -24.08 34.19 23.27
N HIS A 13 -25.07 34.97 22.82
CA HIS A 13 -24.88 36.25 22.15
C HIS A 13 -24.54 37.32 23.19
N THR A 14 -23.46 38.07 22.96
CA THR A 14 -23.34 39.46 23.44
C THR A 14 -22.61 40.29 22.40
N SER A 15 -23.33 41.27 21.86
CA SER A 15 -22.87 42.35 20.99
C SER A 15 -22.41 43.55 21.81
N SER A 16 -21.27 44.15 21.48
CA SER A 16 -21.05 45.59 21.71
C SER A 16 -19.91 46.12 20.83
N ASN A 17 -20.24 47.13 20.02
CA ASN A 17 -19.35 47.96 19.21
C ASN A 17 -18.49 48.89 20.09
N ALA A 18 -17.21 49.07 19.75
CA ALA A 18 -16.48 50.33 19.97
C ALA A 18 -15.20 50.38 19.11
N SER A 19 -14.92 51.57 18.59
CA SER A 19 -13.97 51.86 17.50
C SER A 19 -12.63 52.43 17.99
N GLY A 20 -11.52 52.02 17.36
CA GLY A 20 -10.25 52.77 17.23
C GLY A 20 -9.02 52.24 18.00
N PRO A 21 -7.78 52.66 17.68
CA PRO A 21 -7.16 52.95 16.37
C PRO A 21 -6.01 51.95 16.02
N ARG A 22 -5.66 51.88 14.73
CA ARG A 22 -4.52 51.13 14.17
C ARG A 22 -3.19 51.54 14.84
N ARG A 23 -2.47 50.57 15.40
CA ARG A 23 -1.02 50.68 15.66
C ARG A 23 -0.30 49.54 14.94
N GLN A 24 0.46 49.90 13.90
CA GLN A 24 1.53 49.08 13.37
C GLN A 24 2.58 48.88 14.48
N ARG A 25 2.85 47.63 14.83
CA ARG A 25 4.06 47.23 15.55
C ARG A 25 4.74 46.14 14.75
N SER A 26 5.84 46.53 14.12
CA SER A 26 6.91 45.62 13.72
C SER A 26 7.46 44.93 14.96
N SER A 27 7.46 43.59 14.98
CA SER A 27 8.36 42.85 15.86
C SER A 27 8.65 41.47 15.26
N ASN A 28 9.84 41.36 14.68
CA ASN A 28 10.57 40.10 14.61
C ASN A 28 10.61 39.50 16.01
N THR A 29 9.88 38.41 16.26
CA THR A 29 10.03 37.65 17.50
C THR A 29 9.81 36.18 17.19
N LYS A 30 10.90 35.43 17.27
CA LYS A 30 10.91 33.96 17.23
C LYS A 30 9.92 33.43 18.29
N PRO A 31 9.18 32.33 18.06
CA PRO A 31 8.33 31.77 19.10
C PRO A 31 9.25 31.23 20.19
N SER A 32 9.34 31.93 21.32
CA SER A 32 9.87 31.35 22.54
C SER A 32 8.85 30.33 23.02
N LEU A 33 9.28 29.08 23.10
CA LEU A 33 8.67 28.10 24.00
C LEU A 33 8.62 28.75 25.40
N TYR A 34 7.58 28.48 26.18
CA TYR A 34 7.28 29.02 27.52
C TYR A 34 6.35 30.23 27.56
N THR A 35 5.05 29.95 27.36
CA THR A 35 3.97 30.62 28.09
C THR A 35 3.49 29.64 29.17
N PRO A 36 3.50 29.97 30.47
CA PRO A 36 2.98 29.10 31.52
C PRO A 36 1.47 29.32 31.65
N GLY A 37 0.70 28.41 31.06
CA GLY A 37 -0.77 28.39 31.15
C GLY A 37 -1.32 27.44 30.09
N GLU A 38 -2.11 26.47 30.55
CA GLU A 38 -2.75 25.37 29.79
C GLU A 38 -1.86 24.13 29.58
N ASP A 39 -2.24 23.06 30.28
CA ASP A 39 -1.68 21.72 30.42
C ASP A 39 -0.46 21.34 29.56
N LEU A 40 0.68 21.11 30.22
CA LEU A 40 1.95 20.63 29.63
C LEU A 40 1.89 19.22 29.01
N TRP A 41 0.71 18.58 29.01
CA TRP A 41 0.52 17.19 28.59
C TRP A 41 -0.66 17.11 27.64
N GLU A 42 -0.40 16.65 26.42
CA GLU A 42 -1.46 16.23 25.52
C GLU A 42 -2.17 15.02 26.13
N ASN A 43 -3.47 15.16 26.39
CA ASN A 43 -4.29 14.04 26.86
C ASN A 43 -4.42 13.01 25.73
N ARG A 44 -3.71 11.89 25.84
CA ARG A 44 -3.72 10.83 24.82
C ARG A 44 -4.83 9.84 25.11
N ILE A 45 -5.79 9.75 24.19
CA ILE A 45 -6.81 8.71 24.20
C ILE A 45 -6.23 7.46 23.54
N TYR A 46 -6.19 6.35 24.28
CA TYR A 46 -5.89 5.05 23.70
C TYR A 46 -7.13 4.53 22.96
N SER A 47 -6.99 4.28 21.66
CA SER A 47 -8.03 3.69 20.82
C SER A 47 -7.54 2.34 20.31
N CYS A 48 -8.41 1.33 20.33
CA CYS A 48 -8.14 0.00 19.80
C CYS A 48 -9.20 -0.35 18.75
N LEU A 49 -8.75 -0.83 17.59
CA LEU A 49 -9.60 -1.35 16.53
C LEU A 49 -9.43 -2.87 16.47
N VAL A 50 -10.53 -3.61 16.64
CA VAL A 50 -10.57 -5.08 16.51
C VAL A 50 -11.29 -5.41 15.22
N ILE A 51 -10.61 -6.14 14.33
CA ILE A 51 -11.10 -6.49 12.98
C ILE A 51 -11.31 -8.01 12.89
N SER A 52 -12.43 -8.43 12.31
CA SER A 52 -12.79 -9.81 12.02
C SER A 52 -13.04 -9.97 10.52
N PRO A 53 -12.70 -11.10 9.88
CA PRO A 53 -12.16 -12.33 10.48
C PRO A 53 -10.69 -12.23 10.89
N ALA A 54 -10.32 -12.98 11.93
CA ALA A 54 -8.92 -13.16 12.29
C ALA A 54 -8.18 -13.95 11.20
N GLY A 55 -6.89 -13.69 11.09
CA GLY A 55 -6.05 -14.35 10.11
C GLY A 55 -4.57 -14.15 10.40
N ARG A 56 -3.78 -14.41 9.38
CA ARG A 56 -2.31 -14.42 9.45
C ARG A 56 -1.76 -13.57 8.32
N VAL A 57 -0.69 -12.83 8.57
CA VAL A 57 -0.04 -12.02 7.53
C VAL A 57 0.39 -12.88 6.34
N ILE A 58 0.39 -12.30 5.13
CA ILE A 58 0.60 -13.04 3.89
C ILE A 58 1.95 -13.78 3.88
N SER A 59 2.96 -13.24 4.58
CA SER A 59 4.29 -13.85 4.66
C SER A 59 4.30 -15.26 5.25
N GLY A 60 3.28 -15.65 6.02
CA GLY A 60 3.20 -17.01 6.55
C GLY A 60 2.65 -18.05 5.57
N PHE A 61 2.39 -17.71 4.29
CA PHE A 61 1.73 -18.61 3.33
C PHE A 61 2.35 -20.01 3.30
N ARG A 62 1.52 -21.06 3.28
CA ARG A 62 1.95 -22.46 3.33
C ARG A 62 1.88 -23.14 1.98
N THR A 63 1.06 -22.62 1.07
CA THR A 63 0.93 -23.13 -0.30
C THR A 63 0.94 -21.98 -1.29
N ILE A 64 1.33 -22.27 -2.54
CA ILE A 64 1.27 -21.30 -3.64
C ILE A 64 -0.17 -20.81 -3.83
N LYS A 65 -1.13 -21.73 -3.74
CA LYS A 65 -2.56 -21.41 -3.86
C LYS A 65 -3.01 -20.41 -2.81
N GLU A 66 -2.59 -20.58 -1.56
CA GLU A 66 -2.92 -19.65 -0.47
C GLU A 66 -2.31 -18.26 -0.67
N LEU A 67 -1.05 -18.17 -1.14
CA LEU A 67 -0.41 -16.90 -1.52
C LEU A 67 -1.23 -16.20 -2.61
N LEU A 68 -1.52 -16.89 -3.72
CA LEU A 68 -2.20 -16.27 -4.87
C LEU A 68 -3.66 -15.92 -4.57
N GLU A 69 -4.39 -16.77 -3.85
CA GLU A 69 -5.80 -16.51 -3.52
C GLU A 69 -5.95 -15.35 -2.54
N SER A 70 -5.07 -15.25 -1.54
CA SER A 70 -5.10 -14.15 -0.57
C SER A 70 -4.72 -12.82 -1.21
N GLU A 71 -3.69 -12.79 -2.05
CA GLU A 71 -3.30 -11.56 -2.75
C GLU A 71 -4.36 -11.10 -3.75
N ARG A 72 -4.95 -12.03 -4.54
CA ARG A 72 -6.06 -11.73 -5.44
C ARG A 72 -7.26 -11.11 -4.69
N ASP A 73 -7.63 -11.69 -3.55
CA ASP A 73 -8.77 -11.19 -2.79
C ASP A 73 -8.46 -9.83 -2.12
N ALA A 74 -7.21 -9.59 -1.71
CA ALA A 74 -6.75 -8.28 -1.28
C ALA A 74 -6.79 -7.23 -2.40
N ILE A 75 -6.43 -7.59 -3.64
CA ILE A 75 -6.56 -6.73 -4.83
C ILE A 75 -8.04 -6.40 -5.10
N LYS A 76 -8.96 -7.37 -4.95
CA LYS A 76 -10.41 -7.10 -5.06
C LYS A 76 -10.91 -6.17 -3.96
N ALA A 77 -10.44 -6.34 -2.72
CA ALA A 77 -10.75 -5.45 -1.61
C ALA A 77 -10.24 -4.02 -1.90
N HIS A 78 -9.01 -3.90 -2.39
CA HIS A 78 -8.41 -2.64 -2.82
C HIS A 78 -9.21 -1.96 -3.94
N ARG A 79 -9.65 -2.73 -4.96
CA ARG A 79 -10.55 -2.23 -6.01
C ARG A 79 -11.83 -1.64 -5.43
N SER A 80 -12.49 -2.35 -4.52
CA SER A 80 -13.71 -1.85 -3.86
C SER A 80 -13.43 -0.59 -3.05
N LEU A 81 -12.33 -0.57 -2.29
CA LEU A 81 -11.89 0.59 -1.50
C LEU A 81 -11.69 1.83 -2.39
N TYR A 82 -11.08 1.66 -3.55
CA TYR A 82 -10.82 2.75 -4.48
C TYR A 82 -12.06 3.20 -5.27
N VAL A 83 -12.81 2.25 -5.86
CA VAL A 83 -13.94 2.54 -6.75
C VAL A 83 -15.17 2.98 -5.95
N ASN A 84 -15.53 2.23 -4.91
CA ASN A 84 -16.74 2.45 -4.13
C ASN A 84 -16.45 3.37 -2.94
N GLY A 85 -15.36 3.10 -2.21
CA GLY A 85 -14.97 3.86 -1.04
C GLY A 85 -14.32 5.21 -1.35
N LYS A 86 -13.87 5.43 -2.60
CA LYS A 86 -13.08 6.60 -3.01
C LYS A 86 -11.86 6.79 -2.10
N ILE A 87 -11.22 5.71 -1.66
CA ILE A 87 -10.07 5.74 -0.75
C ILE A 87 -8.85 5.13 -1.45
N LEU A 88 -7.72 5.81 -1.34
CA LEU A 88 -6.39 5.29 -1.67
C LEU A 88 -5.77 4.65 -0.42
N HIS A 89 -5.20 3.46 -0.55
CA HIS A 89 -4.62 2.76 0.59
C HIS A 89 -3.26 3.34 1.00
N ARG A 90 -2.38 3.56 0.02
CA ARG A 90 -1.05 4.17 0.16
C ARG A 90 0.01 3.39 0.94
N ASP A 91 -0.36 2.31 1.61
CA ASP A 91 0.60 1.42 2.30
C ASP A 91 0.32 -0.07 2.08
N ILE A 92 0.33 -0.49 0.81
CA ILE A 92 0.30 -1.92 0.49
C ILE A 92 1.64 -2.56 0.89
N SER A 93 1.58 -3.55 1.77
CA SER A 93 2.75 -4.27 2.27
C SER A 93 2.34 -5.67 2.74
N PRO A 94 3.29 -6.61 2.96
CA PRO A 94 2.97 -7.96 3.39
C PRO A 94 2.29 -8.03 4.77
N THR A 95 2.52 -7.04 5.63
CA THR A 95 1.88 -7.01 6.97
C THR A 95 0.42 -6.60 6.90
N ASN A 96 0.03 -5.92 5.81
CA ASN A 96 -1.30 -5.35 5.63
C ASN A 96 -2.22 -6.26 4.81
N ILE A 97 -1.69 -7.39 4.30
CA ILE A 97 -2.47 -8.41 3.61
C ILE A 97 -2.58 -9.63 4.53
N ILE A 98 -3.81 -9.98 4.87
CA ILE A 98 -4.14 -11.05 5.80
C ILE A 98 -4.74 -12.23 5.02
N ILE A 99 -4.16 -13.40 5.19
CA ILE A 99 -4.73 -14.68 4.78
C ILE A 99 -5.84 -15.05 5.77
N THR A 100 -7.04 -15.31 5.27
CA THR A 100 -8.24 -15.57 6.06
C THR A 100 -8.74 -17.01 5.89
N ASN A 101 -9.46 -17.53 6.89
CA ASN A 101 -10.19 -18.79 6.73
C ASN A 101 -11.52 -18.52 5.99
N PRO A 102 -11.73 -19.09 4.77
CA PRO A 102 -12.94 -18.85 3.98
C PRO A 102 -14.24 -19.23 4.71
N GLU A 103 -14.22 -20.19 5.63
CA GLU A 103 -15.40 -20.57 6.42
C GLU A 103 -15.89 -19.42 7.33
N THR A 104 -14.97 -18.61 7.82
CA THR A 104 -15.24 -17.47 8.72
C THR A 104 -15.24 -16.13 7.99
N ALA A 105 -14.86 -16.13 6.71
CA ALA A 105 -14.59 -14.94 5.91
C ALA A 105 -15.50 -14.84 4.68
N ASN A 106 -16.71 -15.43 4.74
CA ASN A 106 -17.68 -15.42 3.63
C ASN A 106 -17.08 -15.91 2.30
N GLY A 107 -16.20 -16.90 2.34
CA GLY A 107 -15.51 -17.46 1.17
C GLY A 107 -14.27 -16.68 0.72
N PHE A 108 -13.99 -15.50 1.28
CA PHE A 108 -12.76 -14.75 0.97
C PHE A 108 -11.54 -15.36 1.65
N LYS A 109 -10.43 -15.39 0.92
CA LYS A 109 -9.15 -15.97 1.38
C LYS A 109 -8.09 -14.92 1.66
N GLY A 110 -8.40 -13.66 1.36
CA GLY A 110 -7.56 -12.50 1.63
C GLY A 110 -8.38 -11.32 2.14
N MET A 111 -7.78 -10.56 3.06
CA MET A 111 -8.30 -9.30 3.58
C MET A 111 -7.19 -8.26 3.57
N LEU A 112 -7.54 -7.03 3.20
CA LEU A 112 -6.65 -5.87 3.27
C LEU A 112 -6.98 -5.06 4.54
N ILE A 113 -5.96 -4.76 5.33
CA ILE A 113 -6.08 -4.01 6.59
C ILE A 113 -5.16 -2.77 6.58
N ASP A 114 -5.22 -2.00 7.65
CA ASP A 114 -4.36 -0.83 7.92
C ASP A 114 -4.58 0.35 6.95
N LEU A 115 -5.53 1.21 7.33
CA LEU A 115 -5.89 2.43 6.61
C LEU A 115 -5.31 3.69 7.26
N ASP A 116 -4.30 3.58 8.12
CA ASP A 116 -3.75 4.72 8.87
C ASP A 116 -3.08 5.74 7.94
N LEU A 117 -2.56 5.28 6.80
CA LEU A 117 -1.97 6.12 5.74
C LEU A 117 -2.94 6.41 4.59
N ALA A 118 -4.18 5.93 4.68
CA ALA A 118 -5.15 6.03 3.61
C ALA A 118 -5.56 7.49 3.35
N LYS A 119 -6.01 7.77 2.12
CA LYS A 119 -6.47 9.10 1.72
C LYS A 119 -7.79 9.01 0.98
N VAL A 120 -8.78 9.80 1.42
CA VAL A 120 -10.02 10.02 0.66
C VAL A 120 -9.68 10.80 -0.62
N ARG A 121 -10.14 10.29 -1.76
CA ARG A 121 -9.98 10.93 -3.07
C ARG A 121 -10.69 12.27 -3.05
N ASP A 122 -10.11 13.25 -3.73
CA ASP A 122 -10.68 14.60 -3.86
C ASP A 122 -10.79 15.40 -2.54
N SER A 123 -10.23 14.90 -1.44
CA SER A 123 -10.09 15.66 -0.19
C SER A 123 -8.88 16.59 -0.22
N GLU A 124 -8.91 17.62 0.62
CA GLU A 124 -7.75 18.47 0.90
C GLU A 124 -6.51 17.62 1.30
N PRO A 125 -5.28 18.12 1.06
CA PRO A 125 -4.07 17.39 1.39
C PRO A 125 -4.05 17.00 2.87
N SER A 126 -3.97 15.70 3.17
CA SER A 126 -4.03 15.17 4.55
C SER A 126 -2.80 15.50 5.41
N GLY A 127 -1.92 16.40 4.98
CA GLY A 127 -0.64 16.72 5.65
C GLY A 127 0.40 15.58 5.61
N ALA A 128 0.00 14.35 5.31
CA ALA A 128 0.88 13.19 5.18
C ALA A 128 1.93 13.41 4.08
N ARG A 129 3.20 13.13 4.37
CA ARG A 129 4.31 13.27 3.41
C ARG A 129 4.01 12.45 2.13
N HIS A 130 4.50 12.93 0.99
CA HIS A 130 4.44 12.20 -0.30
C HIS A 130 5.25 10.89 -0.31
N ARG A 131 6.00 10.59 0.76
CA ARG A 131 6.77 9.35 0.97
C ARG A 131 6.32 8.70 2.27
N THR A 132 5.23 7.97 2.19
CA THR A 132 4.67 7.17 3.30
C THR A 132 4.67 5.70 2.89
N GLY A 133 4.74 4.82 3.87
CA GLY A 133 4.68 3.36 3.69
C GLY A 133 6.02 2.64 3.84
N THR A 134 6.02 1.35 3.54
CA THR A 134 7.19 0.48 3.70
C THR A 134 8.12 0.56 2.48
N MET A 135 9.38 0.97 2.67
CA MET A 135 10.32 1.36 1.59
C MET A 135 10.47 0.30 0.47
N GLN A 136 10.48 -0.98 0.83
CA GLN A 136 10.63 -2.08 -0.12
C GLN A 136 9.42 -2.23 -1.04
N PHE A 137 8.25 -1.75 -0.62
CA PHE A 137 6.99 -1.89 -1.33
C PHE A 137 6.49 -0.57 -1.92
N MET A 138 7.11 0.58 -1.57
CA MET A 138 6.83 1.87 -2.24
C MET A 138 7.14 1.83 -3.74
N THR A 139 6.30 2.47 -4.54
CA THR A 139 6.45 2.53 -6.01
C THR A 139 7.54 3.45 -6.50
N VAL A 140 7.98 3.26 -7.75
CA VAL A 140 9.01 4.08 -8.40
C VAL A 140 8.64 5.58 -8.35
N GLU A 141 7.39 5.94 -8.63
CA GLU A 141 6.94 7.33 -8.64
C GLU A 141 6.74 7.91 -7.22
N VAL A 142 6.26 7.12 -6.26
CA VAL A 142 6.12 7.55 -4.85
C VAL A 142 7.49 7.82 -4.22
N LEU A 143 8.48 6.98 -4.51
CA LEU A 143 9.88 7.22 -4.13
C LEU A 143 10.40 8.57 -4.67
N ARG A 144 9.90 8.98 -5.84
CA ARG A 144 10.22 10.25 -6.52
C ARG A 144 9.32 11.43 -6.12
N LYS A 145 8.48 11.27 -5.09
CA LYS A 145 7.58 12.30 -4.54
C LYS A 145 6.42 12.68 -5.46
N MET A 146 6.05 11.82 -6.41
CA MET A 146 4.81 11.98 -7.15
C MET A 146 3.61 11.63 -6.26
N GLY A 147 2.42 12.13 -6.63
CA GLY A 147 1.18 11.79 -5.93
C GLY A 147 0.86 10.28 -6.00
N HIS A 148 0.44 9.70 -4.88
CA HIS A 148 0.01 8.30 -4.84
C HIS A 148 -1.31 8.12 -5.59
N THR A 149 -1.47 7.01 -6.31
CA THR A 149 -2.68 6.67 -7.07
C THR A 149 -3.01 5.19 -6.88
N TYR A 150 -4.16 4.73 -7.36
CA TYR A 150 -4.54 3.31 -7.26
C TYR A 150 -3.57 2.39 -8.01
N ARG A 151 -3.00 2.86 -9.13
CA ARG A 151 -1.96 2.15 -9.88
C ARG A 151 -0.73 1.93 -9.01
N HIS A 152 -0.37 2.91 -8.19
CA HIS A 152 0.77 2.75 -7.29
C HIS A 152 0.51 1.67 -6.25
N ASP A 153 -0.70 1.58 -5.69
CA ASP A 153 -1.05 0.46 -4.81
C ASP A 153 -0.97 -0.89 -5.56
N LEU A 154 -1.39 -0.97 -6.83
CA LEU A 154 -1.27 -2.18 -7.66
C LEU A 154 0.18 -2.58 -7.96
N GLU A 155 1.06 -1.61 -8.22
CA GLU A 155 2.51 -1.86 -8.33
C GLU A 155 3.10 -2.36 -7.00
N SER A 156 2.65 -1.82 -5.87
CA SER A 156 3.04 -2.32 -4.55
C SER A 156 2.58 -3.76 -4.29
N PHE A 157 1.37 -4.16 -4.73
CA PHE A 157 0.95 -5.58 -4.70
C PHE A 157 1.93 -6.44 -5.50
N PHE A 158 2.28 -6.05 -6.74
CA PHE A 158 3.24 -6.81 -7.54
C PHE A 158 4.61 -6.94 -6.84
N TYR A 159 5.08 -5.90 -6.16
CA TYR A 159 6.29 -5.98 -5.34
C TYR A 159 6.16 -6.91 -4.13
N VAL A 160 4.97 -7.01 -3.53
CA VAL A 160 4.69 -8.01 -2.49
C VAL A 160 4.78 -9.42 -3.08
N LEU A 161 4.16 -9.69 -4.22
CA LEU A 161 4.24 -11.01 -4.89
C LEU A 161 5.68 -11.42 -5.15
N LEU A 162 6.47 -10.55 -5.79
CA LEU A 162 7.89 -10.82 -6.08
C LEU A 162 8.70 -11.08 -4.80
N TRP A 163 8.45 -10.30 -3.75
CA TRP A 163 9.11 -10.49 -2.46
C TRP A 163 8.70 -11.81 -1.80
N MET A 164 7.42 -12.20 -1.87
CA MET A 164 6.95 -13.47 -1.31
C MET A 164 7.63 -14.65 -2.00
N CYS A 165 7.77 -14.60 -3.32
CA CYS A 165 8.39 -15.66 -4.11
C CYS A 165 9.92 -15.72 -3.95
N ALA A 166 10.64 -14.61 -4.13
CA ALA A 166 12.11 -14.60 -4.14
C ALA A 166 12.74 -14.61 -2.73
N ARG A 167 12.00 -14.22 -1.69
CA ARG A 167 12.55 -14.09 -0.32
C ARG A 167 11.82 -14.97 0.68
N GLN A 168 10.51 -14.80 0.79
CA GLN A 168 9.76 -15.44 1.86
C GLN A 168 9.60 -16.96 1.65
N ALA A 169 9.42 -17.41 0.41
CA ALA A 169 9.23 -18.81 0.07
C ALA A 169 10.37 -19.72 0.61
N TRP A 170 11.61 -19.24 0.59
CA TRP A 170 12.77 -19.93 1.15
C TRP A 170 12.64 -20.25 2.64
N SER A 171 11.96 -19.38 3.40
CA SER A 171 11.68 -19.59 4.83
C SER A 171 10.39 -20.37 5.08
N ASN A 172 9.56 -20.57 4.05
CA ASN A 172 8.27 -21.25 4.16
C ASN A 172 8.33 -22.72 3.69
N GLY A 173 9.53 -23.29 3.54
CA GLY A 173 9.71 -24.70 3.19
C GLY A 173 9.65 -25.02 1.69
N PHE A 174 9.67 -24.01 0.81
CA PHE A 174 9.68 -24.22 -0.64
C PHE A 174 11.07 -24.53 -1.22
N ALA A 175 12.12 -24.46 -0.40
CA ALA A 175 13.50 -24.65 -0.83
C ALA A 175 13.78 -26.06 -1.38
N GLY A 176 13.09 -27.09 -0.88
CA GLY A 176 13.41 -28.48 -1.21
C GLY A 176 14.87 -28.80 -0.87
N ARG A 177 15.71 -29.05 -1.89
CA ARG A 177 17.16 -29.26 -1.76
C ARG A 177 18.00 -28.05 -2.20
N GLN A 178 17.36 -26.99 -2.66
CA GLN A 178 18.02 -25.77 -3.12
C GLN A 178 18.37 -24.87 -1.93
N SER A 179 19.27 -23.92 -2.16
CA SER A 179 19.62 -22.87 -1.21
C SER A 179 19.18 -21.51 -1.75
N PRO A 180 18.77 -20.57 -0.89
CA PRO A 180 18.49 -19.21 -1.33
C PRO A 180 19.76 -18.56 -1.91
N PRO A 181 19.62 -17.57 -2.81
CA PRO A 181 20.75 -16.79 -3.30
C PRO A 181 21.47 -16.09 -2.14
N GLU A 182 22.80 -16.10 -2.16
CA GLU A 182 23.64 -15.48 -1.12
C GLU A 182 23.43 -13.96 -1.05
N ASP A 183 23.36 -13.28 -2.20
CA ASP A 183 23.04 -11.85 -2.28
C ASP A 183 21.86 -11.63 -3.24
N SER A 184 20.68 -11.46 -2.67
CA SER A 184 19.45 -11.25 -3.45
C SER A 184 19.42 -9.86 -4.08
N LEU A 185 19.05 -9.78 -5.36
CA LEU A 185 18.74 -8.58 -6.12
C LEU A 185 17.72 -7.69 -5.40
N LEU A 186 16.77 -8.27 -4.67
CA LEU A 186 15.77 -7.55 -3.89
C LEU A 186 16.36 -6.85 -2.65
N ARG A 187 17.61 -7.13 -2.26
CA ARG A 187 18.33 -6.34 -1.24
C ARG A 187 18.47 -4.88 -1.69
N GLY A 188 18.61 -4.64 -2.99
CA GLY A 188 18.63 -3.29 -3.58
C GLY A 188 17.34 -2.50 -3.37
N TRP A 189 16.23 -3.16 -3.00
CA TRP A 189 14.97 -2.49 -2.66
C TRP A 189 14.91 -2.02 -1.21
N LYS A 190 15.88 -2.43 -0.38
CA LYS A 190 15.98 -2.12 1.06
C LYS A 190 17.00 -1.05 1.39
N ILE A 191 18.09 -1.00 0.63
CA ILE A 191 19.31 -0.30 1.03
C ILE A 191 19.61 0.82 0.03
N GLY A 192 19.89 2.01 0.55
CA GLY A 192 20.34 3.16 -0.24
C GLY A 192 19.36 4.33 -0.24
N SER A 193 19.61 5.30 -1.12
CA SER A 193 18.74 6.47 -1.25
C SER A 193 17.45 6.12 -2.00
N PHE A 194 16.37 6.87 -1.75
CA PHE A 194 15.11 6.71 -2.49
C PHE A 194 15.29 6.78 -4.02
N LYS A 195 16.21 7.62 -4.50
CA LYS A 195 16.53 7.75 -5.94
C LYS A 195 17.15 6.45 -6.47
N ASN A 196 18.07 5.85 -5.71
CA ASN A 196 18.74 4.62 -6.10
C ASN A 196 17.75 3.45 -6.10
N ILE A 197 16.94 3.31 -5.05
CA ILE A 197 15.90 2.28 -4.95
C ILE A 197 14.92 2.38 -6.12
N ALA A 198 14.46 3.59 -6.45
CA ALA A 198 13.57 3.81 -7.59
C ALA A 198 14.23 3.48 -8.95
N GLY A 199 15.54 3.69 -9.07
CA GLY A 199 16.31 3.31 -10.26
C GLY A 199 16.40 1.79 -10.40
N ILE A 200 16.78 1.09 -9.33
CA ILE A 200 16.88 -0.38 -9.30
C ILE A 200 15.53 -1.01 -9.63
N LYS A 201 14.46 -0.57 -8.96
CA LYS A 201 13.10 -1.05 -9.23
C LYS A 201 12.72 -0.87 -10.69
N ARG A 202 13.00 0.30 -11.27
CA ARG A 202 12.72 0.55 -12.69
C ARG A 202 13.47 -0.43 -13.60
N CYS A 203 14.76 -0.67 -13.34
CA CYS A 203 15.53 -1.64 -14.14
C CYS A 203 14.96 -3.05 -13.99
N HIS A 204 14.52 -3.42 -12.80
CA HIS A 204 13.93 -4.73 -12.56
C HIS A 204 12.55 -4.93 -13.20
N MET A 205 11.83 -3.85 -13.56
CA MET A 205 10.51 -3.94 -14.21
C MET A 205 10.59 -4.08 -15.73
N ILE A 206 11.79 -4.02 -16.34
CA ILE A 206 11.97 -4.43 -17.74
C ILE A 206 12.00 -5.95 -17.84
N VAL A 207 11.72 -6.52 -19.02
CA VAL A 207 11.58 -7.98 -19.20
C VAL A 207 12.79 -8.75 -18.64
N ASN A 208 14.01 -8.43 -19.09
CA ASN A 208 15.21 -9.12 -18.63
C ASN A 208 15.43 -8.96 -17.12
N GLY A 209 15.22 -7.75 -16.57
CA GLY A 209 15.40 -7.51 -15.14
C GLY A 209 14.36 -8.23 -14.27
N LEU A 210 13.18 -8.51 -14.80
CA LEU A 210 12.16 -9.31 -14.11
C LEU A 210 12.51 -10.80 -14.16
N GLU A 211 13.02 -11.28 -15.30
CA GLU A 211 13.54 -12.64 -15.44
C GLU A 211 14.65 -12.91 -14.42
N ASP A 212 15.61 -11.98 -14.27
CA ASP A 212 16.68 -12.06 -13.26
C ASP A 212 16.13 -12.21 -11.83
N ILE A 213 15.05 -11.49 -11.46
CA ILE A 213 14.40 -11.66 -10.15
C ILE A 213 13.78 -13.06 -10.04
N MET A 214 13.12 -13.53 -11.09
CA MET A 214 12.43 -14.82 -11.08
C MET A 214 13.40 -16.01 -11.01
N GLU A 215 14.66 -15.84 -11.39
CA GLU A 215 15.71 -16.84 -11.16
C GLU A 215 15.98 -17.07 -9.66
N GLU A 216 15.66 -16.11 -8.78
CA GLU A 216 15.77 -16.28 -7.32
C GLU A 216 14.63 -17.09 -6.70
N PHE A 217 13.60 -17.44 -7.48
CA PHE A 217 12.48 -18.21 -6.97
C PHE A 217 12.91 -19.68 -6.78
N PRO A 218 12.55 -20.34 -5.67
CA PRO A 218 12.65 -21.79 -5.59
C PRO A 218 11.90 -22.43 -6.77
N GLU A 219 12.43 -23.51 -7.36
CA GLU A 219 11.80 -24.22 -8.51
C GLU A 219 10.32 -24.55 -8.28
N ALA A 220 9.91 -24.81 -7.03
CA ALA A 220 8.52 -25.05 -6.67
C ALA A 220 7.57 -23.92 -7.10
N LEU A 221 8.07 -22.68 -7.26
CA LEU A 221 7.31 -21.50 -7.68
C LEU A 221 7.44 -21.17 -9.17
N ASP A 222 8.00 -22.05 -10.00
CA ASP A 222 8.09 -21.84 -11.46
C ASP A 222 6.71 -21.59 -12.10
N VAL A 223 5.67 -22.23 -11.56
CA VAL A 223 4.26 -22.04 -11.97
C VAL A 223 3.75 -20.60 -11.80
N VAL A 224 4.41 -19.79 -10.96
CA VAL A 224 4.06 -18.38 -10.71
C VAL A 224 4.73 -17.44 -11.72
N LYS A 225 5.83 -17.85 -12.37
CA LYS A 225 6.58 -16.98 -13.30
C LYS A 225 5.73 -16.41 -14.44
N PRO A 226 4.85 -17.18 -15.11
CA PRO A 226 3.96 -16.64 -16.14
C PRO A 226 3.00 -15.56 -15.62
N LEU A 227 2.54 -15.67 -14.37
CA LEU A 227 1.72 -14.65 -13.72
C LEU A 227 2.49 -13.35 -13.54
N CYS A 228 3.74 -13.43 -13.06
CA CYS A 228 4.60 -12.27 -12.87
C CYS A 228 4.85 -11.51 -14.19
N LEU A 229 5.18 -12.25 -15.26
CA LEU A 229 5.33 -11.66 -16.60
C LEU A 229 4.05 -10.98 -17.06
N LYS A 230 2.89 -11.62 -16.85
CA LYS A 230 1.60 -11.06 -17.28
C LYS A 230 1.25 -9.78 -16.51
N ILE A 231 1.44 -9.76 -15.20
CA ILE A 231 1.21 -8.56 -14.37
C ILE A 231 2.17 -7.44 -14.78
N SER A 232 3.45 -7.76 -15.02
CA SER A 232 4.44 -6.79 -15.49
C SER A 232 4.03 -6.15 -16.82
N GLN A 233 3.58 -6.93 -17.81
CA GLN A 233 3.09 -6.39 -19.09
C GLN A 233 1.88 -5.46 -18.93
N ILE A 234 1.01 -5.73 -17.96
CA ILE A 234 -0.17 -4.89 -17.67
C ILE A 234 0.24 -3.59 -16.97
N LEU A 235 1.14 -3.70 -15.99
CA LEU A 235 1.56 -2.55 -15.19
C LEU A 235 2.57 -1.68 -15.92
N PHE A 236 3.47 -2.23 -16.72
CA PHE A 236 4.58 -1.51 -17.34
C PHE A 236 4.57 -1.64 -18.87
N PRO A 237 3.49 -1.22 -19.55
CA PRO A 237 3.44 -1.29 -21.00
C PRO A 237 4.48 -0.33 -21.59
N PHE A 238 5.13 -0.75 -22.67
CA PHE A 238 5.99 0.10 -23.47
C PHE A 238 5.16 0.85 -24.49
N ASP A 239 5.42 2.16 -24.65
CA ASP A 239 4.81 2.94 -25.72
C ASP A 239 5.50 2.71 -27.07
N LYS A 240 5.04 3.44 -28.09
CA LYS A 240 5.56 3.32 -29.47
C LYS A 240 7.03 3.74 -29.60
N ASP A 241 7.52 4.53 -28.64
CA ASP A 241 8.88 5.05 -28.59
C ASP A 241 9.75 4.21 -27.63
N GLU A 242 9.28 3.01 -27.25
CA GLU A 242 9.94 2.07 -26.35
C GLU A 242 10.21 2.62 -24.94
N TYR A 243 9.46 3.65 -24.51
CA TYR A 243 9.49 4.10 -23.14
C TYR A 243 8.50 3.31 -22.28
N MET A 244 9.00 2.78 -21.16
CA MET A 244 8.18 2.09 -20.18
C MET A 244 7.26 3.08 -19.46
N ASN A 245 5.95 2.87 -19.58
CA ASN A 245 4.97 3.69 -18.88
C ASN A 245 4.89 3.29 -17.41
N ILE A 246 5.16 4.24 -16.52
CA ILE A 246 5.05 4.09 -15.06
C ILE A 246 3.94 4.96 -14.47
N GLY A 247 3.36 5.87 -15.26
CA GLY A 247 2.35 6.82 -14.81
C GLY A 247 0.94 6.24 -14.79
N THR A 248 0.05 6.88 -14.05
CA THR A 248 -1.37 6.51 -14.03
C THR A 248 -2.08 7.12 -15.24
N HIS A 249 -2.57 6.27 -16.15
CA HIS A 249 -3.39 6.73 -17.27
C HIS A 249 -4.72 7.32 -16.76
N ILE A 250 -5.19 8.37 -17.43
CA ILE A 250 -6.53 8.91 -17.24
C ILE A 250 -7.51 7.93 -17.89
N GLY A 251 -8.37 7.30 -17.09
CA GLY A 251 -9.31 6.32 -17.61
C GLY A 251 -9.99 5.49 -16.53
N ASP A 252 -10.69 4.45 -16.97
CA ASP A 252 -11.35 3.48 -16.09
C ASP A 252 -10.28 2.64 -15.34
N PRO A 253 -10.25 2.67 -14.00
CA PRO A 253 -9.33 1.87 -13.19
C PRO A 253 -9.40 0.37 -13.50
N ASP A 254 -10.55 -0.12 -13.96
CA ASP A 254 -10.78 -1.52 -14.26
C ASP A 254 -9.97 -2.03 -15.46
N GLN A 255 -9.39 -1.12 -16.26
CA GLN A 255 -8.40 -1.46 -17.28
C GLN A 255 -7.13 -2.10 -16.69
N LEU A 256 -6.81 -1.82 -15.42
CA LEU A 256 -5.72 -2.48 -14.70
C LEU A 256 -6.23 -3.61 -13.81
N TYR A 257 -7.30 -3.38 -13.04
CA TYR A 257 -7.79 -4.40 -12.10
C TYR A 257 -8.27 -5.68 -12.79
N ASN A 258 -9.08 -5.58 -13.84
CA ASN A 258 -9.68 -6.76 -14.46
C ASN A 258 -8.61 -7.69 -15.05
N PRO A 259 -7.66 -7.21 -15.89
CA PRO A 259 -6.63 -8.08 -16.43
C PRO A 259 -5.75 -8.73 -15.37
N ILE A 260 -5.41 -8.01 -14.29
CA ILE A 260 -4.62 -8.56 -13.17
C ILE A 260 -5.40 -9.67 -12.47
N ILE A 261 -6.66 -9.43 -12.09
CA ILE A 261 -7.50 -10.42 -11.41
C ILE A 261 -7.72 -11.66 -12.30
N VAL A 262 -7.91 -11.47 -13.61
CA VAL A 262 -8.02 -12.57 -14.58
C VAL A 262 -6.74 -13.39 -14.64
N ALA A 263 -5.57 -12.74 -14.65
CA ALA A 263 -4.29 -13.43 -14.64
C ALA A 263 -4.14 -14.29 -13.37
N PHE A 264 -4.45 -13.75 -12.19
CA PHE A 264 -4.47 -14.53 -10.94
C PHE A 264 -5.44 -15.71 -11.02
N ASN A 265 -6.68 -15.51 -11.47
CA ASN A 265 -7.67 -16.58 -11.57
C ASN A 265 -7.21 -17.71 -12.48
N LYS A 266 -6.59 -17.38 -13.63
CA LYS A 266 -6.03 -18.36 -14.56
C LYS A 266 -4.96 -19.21 -13.87
N THR A 267 -3.94 -18.57 -13.28
CA THR A 267 -2.86 -19.30 -12.59
C THR A 267 -3.38 -20.13 -11.43
N ILE A 268 -4.32 -19.63 -10.63
CA ILE A 268 -4.93 -20.39 -9.53
C ILE A 268 -5.70 -21.61 -10.03
N SER A 269 -6.34 -21.55 -11.21
CA SER A 269 -7.06 -22.69 -11.78
C SER A 269 -6.14 -23.79 -12.33
N GLU A 270 -4.87 -23.45 -12.56
CA GLU A 270 -3.82 -24.37 -13.04
C GLU A 270 -3.05 -25.03 -11.85
N LEU A 271 -3.35 -24.64 -10.59
CA LEU A 271 -2.81 -25.18 -9.33
C LEU A 271 -3.72 -26.22 -8.65
#